data_AF-A0A916VPA2-F1
#
_entry.id   AF-A0A916VPA2-F1
#
_cell.length_a   1.000
_cell.length_b   1.000
_cell.length_c   1.000
_cell.angle_alpha   90.00
_cell.angle_beta   90.00
_cell.angle_gamma   90.00
#
_symmetry.space_group_name_H-M   'P 1'
#
loop_
_entity.id
_entity.type
_entity.pdbx_description
1 polymer ?
#
loop_
_entity_poly.entity_id
_entity_poly.type
_entity_poly.pdbx_seq_one_letter_code
_entity_poly.pdbx_strand_id
1 'polypeptide(L)'
;MTNKRPLAVDIDGTFLKTDMLFEGFWLALGKQPLKTIKTVFSHFNDRARLKREITELADVNVELLPVNPDIQAYMEEARAEGREVIFASASDTTLVQRLADYHGVEGDHIGSDGAVNLKGEAKAAALNARFGEGQYAYAGDQKLDSKVWRSAGEAIVVGRHPSVVRQLKADGVEVVQVKKSWSRRSLAMGLRPHQWVKNALLFLPLIAAHSVDPLSIMRVILAIAAFSAAASSIYIVNDLLDLEADRQHPKKQFRPLASGNARIPDAMLMSFALGVFALGVGYIIGWALLGVIALYMLLSLSYSLKLKKMRWVDIATLAALYTLRVIAGGLAAQVTASGWLVGLIFPTFLALGCVKRLTELTLAKSDGKVPGRGYRKSDREDLVNVAGLGVFFSLLVFLMYTFSGTAATLYQDIWMLRLAIIPLALWQIRMVLLGWQGKQDYDPIVFAMRDKSGVAIIAVTVLIMFYAAGKIV
;
A
#
# COMPACT_ATOMS: atom_id res chain seq x y z
N MET A 1 -48.55 -2.65 23.09
CA MET A 1 -47.94 -2.71 21.74
C MET A 1 -46.70 -1.84 21.79
N THR A 2 -45.51 -2.42 21.83
CA THR A 2 -44.27 -1.64 21.73
C THR A 2 -44.27 -0.95 20.37
N ASN A 3 -44.12 0.37 20.35
CA ASN A 3 -44.13 1.18 19.13
C ASN A 3 -42.84 0.85 18.34
N LYS A 4 -42.88 -0.18 17.51
CA LYS A 4 -41.72 -0.70 16.79
C LYS A 4 -41.39 0.23 15.63
N ARG A 5 -40.58 1.26 15.91
CA ARG A 5 -40.14 2.28 14.95
C ARG A 5 -39.40 1.62 13.77
N PRO A 6 -39.73 1.94 12.50
CA PRO A 6 -38.92 1.57 11.35
C PRO A 6 -37.45 1.98 11.54
N LEU A 7 -36.52 1.20 11.02
CA LEU A 7 -35.08 1.44 11.10
C LEU A 7 -34.56 1.90 9.74
N ALA A 8 -34.14 3.16 9.66
CA ALA A 8 -33.40 3.69 8.52
C ALA A 8 -31.89 3.60 8.78
N VAL A 9 -31.14 3.02 7.85
CA VAL A 9 -29.71 2.78 7.99
C VAL A 9 -28.95 3.51 6.89
N ASP A 10 -28.01 4.37 7.27
CA ASP A 10 -27.06 4.92 6.31
C ASP A 10 -26.12 3.82 5.80
N ILE A 11 -25.68 3.93 4.53
CA ILE A 11 -24.81 2.91 3.95
C ILE A 11 -23.34 3.24 4.23
N ASP A 12 -22.88 4.37 3.72
CA ASP A 12 -21.45 4.70 3.65
C ASP A 12 -20.90 5.06 5.04
N GLY A 13 -19.95 4.29 5.54
CA GLY A 13 -19.36 4.48 6.88
C GLY A 13 -20.21 3.98 8.06
N THR A 14 -21.44 3.51 7.80
CA THR A 14 -22.39 3.01 8.80
C THR A 14 -22.62 1.51 8.62
N PHE A 15 -23.43 1.10 7.63
CA PHE A 15 -23.59 -0.31 7.26
C PHE A 15 -22.33 -0.86 6.60
N LEU A 16 -21.76 -0.12 5.66
CA LEU A 16 -20.45 -0.42 5.08
C LEU A 16 -19.35 0.25 5.90
N LYS A 17 -18.22 -0.43 6.07
CA LYS A 17 -17.00 0.14 6.65
C LYS A 17 -16.26 1.07 5.69
N THR A 18 -16.76 1.20 4.46
CA THR A 18 -16.19 1.99 3.38
C THR A 18 -17.23 2.97 2.82
N ASP A 19 -16.85 3.71 1.79
CA ASP A 19 -17.69 4.66 1.07
C ASP A 19 -17.64 4.33 -0.43
N MET A 20 -18.82 4.06 -1.01
CA MET A 20 -18.98 3.55 -2.36
C MET A 20 -18.49 4.51 -3.44
N LEU A 21 -18.49 5.84 -3.18
CA LEU A 21 -17.93 6.81 -4.12
C LEU A 21 -16.42 6.62 -4.25
N PHE A 22 -15.72 6.41 -3.14
CA PHE A 22 -14.27 6.20 -3.18
C PHE A 22 -13.91 4.82 -3.73
N GLU A 23 -14.70 3.79 -3.44
CA GLU A 23 -14.56 2.46 -4.07
C GLU A 23 -14.69 2.57 -5.60
N GLY A 24 -15.76 3.21 -6.08
CA GLY A 24 -16.00 3.44 -7.50
C GLY A 24 -14.90 4.27 -8.15
N PHE A 25 -14.44 5.34 -7.48
CA PHE A 25 -13.35 6.18 -7.98
C PHE A 25 -12.06 5.37 -8.21
N TRP A 26 -11.62 4.58 -7.23
CA TRP A 26 -10.38 3.82 -7.35
C TRP A 26 -10.49 2.67 -8.34
N LEU A 27 -11.66 2.02 -8.42
CA LEU A 27 -11.93 1.00 -9.44
C LEU A 27 -11.92 1.61 -10.84
N ALA A 28 -12.56 2.76 -11.02
CA ALA A 28 -12.56 3.51 -12.28
C ALA A 28 -11.16 4.00 -12.64
N LEU A 29 -10.36 4.45 -11.66
CA LEU A 29 -8.98 4.89 -11.90
C LEU A 29 -8.10 3.72 -12.38
N GLY A 30 -8.30 2.52 -11.85
CA GLY A 30 -7.59 1.31 -12.28
C GLY A 30 -7.97 0.85 -13.70
N LYS A 31 -9.22 1.05 -14.12
CA LYS A 31 -9.74 0.63 -15.44
C LYS A 31 -9.59 1.70 -16.53
N GLN A 32 -9.93 2.95 -16.23
CA GLN A 32 -10.04 4.07 -17.19
C GLN A 32 -9.47 5.39 -16.63
N PRO A 33 -8.16 5.46 -16.31
CA PRO A 33 -7.58 6.54 -15.49
C PRO A 33 -7.83 7.96 -16.04
N LEU A 34 -7.62 8.17 -17.34
CA LEU A 34 -7.78 9.49 -17.96
C LEU A 34 -9.24 9.99 -17.91
N LYS A 35 -10.21 9.09 -18.15
CA LYS A 35 -11.62 9.43 -18.09
C LYS A 35 -12.06 9.73 -16.66
N THR A 36 -11.65 8.90 -15.71
CA THR A 36 -11.95 9.11 -14.28
C THR A 36 -11.45 10.46 -13.80
N ILE A 37 -10.21 10.82 -14.12
CA ILE A 37 -9.63 12.13 -13.77
C ILE A 37 -10.43 13.26 -14.43
N LYS A 38 -10.76 13.14 -15.72
CA LYS A 38 -11.56 14.13 -16.44
C LYS A 38 -12.95 14.32 -15.81
N THR A 39 -13.63 13.24 -15.44
CA THR A 39 -14.95 13.27 -14.78
C THR A 39 -14.88 14.00 -13.44
N VAL A 40 -13.86 13.70 -12.62
CA VAL A 40 -13.66 14.41 -11.34
C VAL A 40 -13.48 15.91 -11.55
N PHE A 41 -12.63 16.33 -12.50
CA PHE A 41 -12.44 17.75 -12.79
C PHE A 41 -13.66 18.43 -13.42
N SER A 42 -14.45 17.71 -14.21
CA SER A 42 -15.63 18.26 -14.90
C SER A 42 -16.81 18.46 -13.93
N HIS A 43 -16.91 17.61 -12.89
CA HIS A 43 -18.06 17.57 -11.99
C HIS A 43 -17.70 17.80 -10.51
N PHE A 44 -16.54 18.37 -10.20
CA PHE A 44 -16.13 18.61 -8.81
C PHE A 44 -17.11 19.49 -8.02
N ASN A 45 -17.81 20.40 -8.71
CA ASN A 45 -18.84 21.28 -8.14
C ASN A 45 -20.23 20.64 -8.05
N ASP A 46 -20.48 19.54 -8.76
CA ASP A 46 -21.76 18.84 -8.78
C ASP A 46 -21.60 17.41 -8.25
N ARG A 47 -21.81 17.27 -6.93
CA ARG A 47 -21.59 16.00 -6.23
C ARG A 47 -22.55 14.89 -6.66
N ALA A 48 -23.79 15.23 -7.01
CA ALA A 48 -24.78 14.23 -7.39
C ALA A 48 -24.41 13.63 -8.76
N ARG A 49 -24.08 14.51 -9.72
CA ARG A 49 -23.60 14.09 -11.03
C ARG A 49 -22.26 13.35 -10.97
N LEU A 50 -21.33 13.80 -10.13
CA LEU A 50 -20.04 13.13 -9.94
C LEU A 50 -20.23 11.68 -9.46
N LYS A 51 -21.12 11.45 -8.48
CA LYS A 51 -21.41 10.10 -7.98
C LYS A 51 -21.95 9.20 -9.09
N ARG A 52 -22.92 9.70 -9.85
CA ARG A 52 -23.53 8.97 -10.96
C ARG A 52 -22.51 8.61 -12.05
N GLU A 53 -21.72 9.57 -12.51
CA GLU A 53 -20.71 9.33 -13.55
C GLU A 53 -19.61 8.37 -13.09
N ILE A 54 -19.20 8.42 -11.80
CA ILE A 54 -18.24 7.45 -11.25
C ILE A 54 -18.84 6.03 -11.21
N THR A 55 -20.09 5.89 -10.79
CA THR A 55 -20.83 4.62 -10.81
C THR A 55 -20.95 4.05 -12.24
N GLU A 56 -21.22 4.91 -13.23
CA GLU A 56 -21.30 4.50 -14.65
C GLU A 56 -19.93 4.10 -15.22
N LEU A 57 -18.84 4.74 -14.77
CA LEU A 57 -17.47 4.42 -15.21
C LEU A 57 -16.95 3.09 -14.64
N ALA A 58 -17.43 2.69 -13.46
CA ALA A 58 -16.99 1.49 -12.78
C ALA A 58 -18.12 0.83 -11.99
N ASP A 59 -18.50 -0.36 -12.45
CA ASP A 59 -19.42 -1.23 -11.74
C ASP A 59 -18.77 -1.79 -10.46
N VAL A 60 -19.16 -1.23 -9.31
CA VAL A 60 -18.69 -1.65 -7.98
C VAL A 60 -19.37 -2.98 -7.62
N ASN A 61 -18.56 -4.00 -7.34
CA ASN A 61 -19.08 -5.28 -6.85
C ASN A 61 -19.53 -5.15 -5.38
N VAL A 62 -20.84 -4.98 -5.18
CA VAL A 62 -21.47 -4.82 -3.86
C VAL A 62 -21.27 -6.03 -2.95
N GLU A 63 -21.09 -7.23 -3.51
CA GLU A 63 -20.93 -8.49 -2.75
C GLU A 63 -19.64 -8.53 -1.95
N LEU A 64 -18.63 -7.78 -2.41
CA LEU A 64 -17.31 -7.73 -1.81
C LEU A 64 -17.17 -6.56 -0.83
N LEU A 65 -18.13 -5.66 -0.70
CA LEU A 65 -17.96 -4.48 0.13
C LEU A 65 -17.88 -4.87 1.63
N PRO A 66 -16.97 -4.27 2.42
CA PRO A 66 -16.76 -4.65 3.80
C PRO A 66 -17.92 -4.17 4.68
N VAL A 67 -18.75 -5.09 5.15
CA VAL A 67 -19.89 -4.81 6.03
C VAL A 67 -19.45 -4.62 7.48
N ASN A 68 -20.17 -3.76 8.21
CA ASN A 68 -20.06 -3.58 9.64
C ASN A 68 -20.90 -4.64 10.38
N PRO A 69 -20.26 -5.64 11.02
CA PRO A 69 -20.98 -6.77 11.61
C PRO A 69 -21.93 -6.35 12.74
N ASP A 70 -21.60 -5.30 13.50
CA ASP A 70 -22.45 -4.82 14.60
C ASP A 70 -23.75 -4.21 14.06
N ILE A 71 -23.68 -3.47 12.95
CA ILE A 71 -24.87 -2.89 12.30
C ILE A 71 -25.68 -3.94 11.55
N GLN A 72 -25.01 -4.90 10.92
CA GLN A 72 -25.69 -6.03 10.30
C GLN A 72 -26.50 -6.84 11.33
N ALA A 73 -25.89 -7.18 12.48
CA ALA A 73 -26.59 -7.88 13.56
C ALA A 73 -27.78 -7.06 14.08
N TYR A 74 -27.62 -5.75 14.26
CA TYR A 74 -28.71 -4.86 14.68
C TYR A 74 -29.86 -4.82 13.65
N MET A 75 -29.56 -4.83 12.35
CA MET A 75 -30.58 -4.91 11.29
C MET A 75 -31.30 -6.26 11.28
N GLU A 76 -30.59 -7.36 11.51
CA GLU A 76 -31.17 -8.70 11.60
C GLU A 76 -32.11 -8.82 12.81
N GLU A 77 -31.72 -8.28 13.97
CA GLU A 77 -32.56 -8.19 15.16
C GLU A 77 -33.82 -7.35 14.91
N ALA A 78 -33.67 -6.16 14.31
CA ALA A 78 -34.80 -5.30 13.97
C ALA A 78 -35.80 -5.99 13.03
N ARG A 79 -35.31 -6.72 12.01
CA ARG A 79 -36.17 -7.51 11.11
C ARG A 79 -36.87 -8.66 11.84
N ALA A 80 -36.19 -9.37 12.74
CA ALA A 80 -36.80 -10.43 13.54
C ALA A 80 -37.90 -9.90 14.47
N GLU A 81 -37.79 -8.64 14.89
CA GLU A 81 -38.84 -7.94 15.62
C GLU A 81 -40.01 -7.47 14.73
N GLY A 82 -39.92 -7.61 13.40
CA GLY A 82 -40.93 -7.11 12.47
C GLY A 82 -40.88 -5.60 12.25
N ARG A 83 -39.75 -4.94 12.54
CA ARG A 83 -39.51 -3.54 12.16
C ARG A 83 -39.23 -3.48 10.66
N GLU A 84 -39.83 -2.53 9.96
CA GLU A 84 -39.39 -2.18 8.60
C GLU A 84 -37.93 -1.70 8.66
N VAL A 85 -37.07 -2.22 7.78
CA VAL A 85 -35.66 -1.81 7.69
C VAL A 85 -35.39 -1.29 6.29
N ILE A 86 -34.88 -0.06 6.17
CA ILE A 86 -34.54 0.54 4.88
C ILE A 86 -33.13 1.10 4.87
N PHE A 87 -32.52 1.16 3.69
CA PHE A 87 -31.33 1.99 3.48
C PHE A 87 -31.70 3.43 3.14
N ALA A 88 -30.94 4.38 3.69
CA ALA A 88 -31.08 5.81 3.45
C ALA A 88 -29.70 6.46 3.26
N SER A 89 -29.20 6.49 2.02
CA SER A 89 -27.85 6.94 1.69
C SER A 89 -27.83 8.14 0.75
N ALA A 90 -26.73 8.91 0.80
CA ALA A 90 -26.43 9.91 -0.20
C ALA A 90 -25.80 9.31 -1.48
N SER A 91 -25.56 7.99 -1.52
CA SER A 91 -25.04 7.30 -2.70
C SER A 91 -26.10 7.17 -3.79
N ASP A 92 -25.66 6.86 -5.00
CA ASP A 92 -26.54 6.71 -6.17
C ASP A 92 -27.58 5.59 -5.93
N THR A 93 -28.85 5.87 -6.22
CA THR A 93 -29.97 4.97 -5.96
C THR A 93 -29.78 3.58 -6.58
N THR A 94 -29.11 3.49 -7.74
CA THR A 94 -28.86 2.19 -8.39
C THR A 94 -27.95 1.28 -7.55
N LEU A 95 -26.93 1.85 -6.91
CA LEU A 95 -26.03 1.11 -6.01
C LEU A 95 -26.72 0.78 -4.68
N VAL A 96 -27.52 1.71 -4.15
CA VAL A 96 -28.30 1.49 -2.93
C VAL A 96 -29.24 0.29 -3.12
N GLN A 97 -29.97 0.25 -4.23
CA GLN A 97 -30.89 -0.85 -4.51
C GLN A 97 -30.16 -2.18 -4.67
N ARG A 98 -29.08 -2.22 -5.47
CA ARG A 98 -28.30 -3.45 -5.65
C ARG A 98 -27.71 -4.00 -4.35
N LEU A 99 -27.24 -3.12 -3.46
CA LEU A 99 -26.74 -3.51 -2.15
C LEU A 99 -27.88 -4.09 -1.29
N ALA A 100 -29.06 -3.48 -1.35
CA ALA A 100 -30.22 -3.96 -0.62
C ALA A 100 -30.70 -5.33 -1.09
N ASP A 101 -30.83 -5.52 -2.40
CA ASP A 101 -31.22 -6.78 -3.02
C ASP A 101 -30.26 -7.91 -2.61
N TYR A 102 -28.94 -7.63 -2.64
CA TYR A 102 -27.92 -8.60 -2.23
C TYR A 102 -28.02 -9.00 -0.75
N HIS A 103 -28.37 -8.06 0.13
CA HIS A 103 -28.52 -8.33 1.57
C HIS A 103 -29.94 -8.74 1.99
N GLY A 104 -30.85 -8.91 1.03
CA GLY A 104 -32.25 -9.26 1.29
C GLY A 104 -32.98 -8.23 2.16
N VAL A 105 -32.68 -6.95 1.95
CA VAL A 105 -33.40 -5.84 2.59
C VAL A 105 -34.50 -5.40 1.62
N GLU A 106 -35.75 -5.77 1.93
CA GLU A 106 -36.90 -5.48 1.07
C GLU A 106 -37.44 -4.06 1.32
N GLY A 107 -38.13 -3.51 0.31
CA GLY A 107 -38.85 -2.25 0.40
C GLY A 107 -38.20 -1.09 -0.35
N ASP A 108 -38.82 0.09 -0.27
CA ASP A 108 -38.30 1.26 -0.96
C ASP A 108 -37.10 1.82 -0.20
N HIS A 109 -35.96 2.00 -0.87
CA HIS A 109 -34.78 2.62 -0.28
C HIS A 109 -34.61 4.07 -0.74
N ILE A 110 -33.92 4.86 0.08
CA ILE A 110 -33.68 6.28 -0.17
C ILE A 110 -32.24 6.45 -0.65
N GLY A 111 -32.06 6.89 -1.90
CA GLY A 111 -30.77 7.14 -2.55
C GLY A 111 -30.81 8.41 -3.40
N SER A 112 -29.65 8.99 -3.70
CA SER A 112 -29.54 10.18 -4.55
C SER A 112 -29.73 9.83 -6.03
N ASP A 113 -30.50 10.64 -6.75
CA ASP A 113 -30.96 10.38 -8.13
C ASP A 113 -30.17 11.13 -9.23
N GLY A 114 -29.02 11.72 -8.85
CA GLY A 114 -28.18 12.52 -9.73
C GLY A 114 -28.59 13.99 -9.84
N ALA A 115 -29.77 14.39 -9.32
CA ALA A 115 -30.21 15.78 -9.22
C ALA A 115 -30.26 16.28 -7.77
N VAL A 116 -30.73 15.44 -6.85
CA VAL A 116 -30.82 15.74 -5.42
C VAL A 116 -29.80 14.92 -4.62
N ASN A 117 -28.88 15.60 -3.95
CA ASN A 117 -27.93 14.94 -3.04
C ASN A 117 -28.55 14.80 -1.64
N LEU A 118 -28.98 13.59 -1.29
CA LEU A 118 -29.65 13.25 -0.01
C LEU A 118 -28.66 13.18 1.17
N LYS A 119 -28.09 14.32 1.53
CA LYS A 119 -27.18 14.47 2.67
C LYS A 119 -27.71 15.49 3.68
N GLY A 120 -27.60 15.18 4.98
CA GLY A 120 -27.96 16.11 6.06
C GLY A 120 -29.46 16.44 6.04
N GLU A 121 -29.80 17.71 5.86
CA GLU A 121 -31.19 18.20 5.96
C GLU A 121 -32.12 17.59 4.90
N ALA A 122 -31.65 17.40 3.66
CA ALA A 122 -32.43 16.73 2.62
C ALA A 122 -32.78 15.28 3.00
N LYS A 123 -31.86 14.58 3.66
CA LYS A 123 -32.08 13.21 4.14
C LYS A 123 -33.09 13.20 5.30
N ALA A 124 -32.97 14.14 6.24
CA ALA A 124 -33.92 14.28 7.34
C ALA A 124 -35.34 14.58 6.82
N ALA A 125 -35.46 15.51 5.86
CA ALA A 125 -36.75 15.85 5.24
C ALA A 125 -37.39 14.63 4.54
N ALA A 126 -36.61 13.84 3.79
CA ALA A 126 -37.10 12.64 3.12
C ALA A 126 -37.58 11.56 4.11
N LEU A 127 -36.83 11.34 5.21
CA LEU A 127 -37.22 10.37 6.25
C LEU A 127 -38.45 10.83 7.03
N ASN A 128 -38.52 12.12 7.38
CA ASN A 128 -39.68 12.71 8.05
C ASN A 128 -40.93 12.66 7.16
N ALA A 129 -40.79 12.90 5.85
CA ALA A 129 -41.89 12.81 4.90
C ALA A 129 -42.45 11.38 4.80
N ARG A 130 -41.61 10.36 4.94
CA ARG A 130 -42.02 8.95 4.85
C ARG A 130 -42.61 8.42 6.16
N PHE A 131 -41.93 8.63 7.28
CA PHE A 131 -42.28 7.97 8.56
C PHE A 131 -42.93 8.91 9.58
N GLY A 132 -42.77 10.23 9.42
CA GLY A 132 -43.12 11.21 10.43
C GLY A 132 -41.99 11.44 11.44
N GLU A 133 -41.94 12.66 11.98
CA GLU A 133 -40.94 13.06 12.98
C GLU A 133 -41.11 12.26 14.29
N GLY A 134 -40.00 11.77 14.84
CA GLY A 134 -39.96 10.96 16.06
C GLY A 134 -40.44 9.51 15.90
N GLN A 135 -40.86 9.10 14.70
CA GLN A 135 -41.48 7.78 14.47
C GLN A 135 -40.52 6.73 13.89
N TYR A 136 -39.27 7.08 13.58
CA TYR A 136 -38.27 6.16 13.03
C TYR A 136 -36.99 6.14 13.88
N ALA A 137 -36.22 5.08 13.75
CA ALA A 137 -34.86 4.94 14.25
C ALA A 137 -33.87 5.20 13.11
N TYR A 138 -32.74 5.85 13.39
CA TYR A 138 -31.73 6.12 12.37
C TYR A 138 -30.31 5.76 12.80
N ALA A 139 -29.64 4.95 11.98
CA ALA A 139 -28.23 4.64 12.09
C ALA A 139 -27.38 5.49 11.15
N GLY A 140 -26.36 6.17 11.68
CA GLY A 140 -25.43 7.01 10.91
C GLY A 140 -24.05 7.12 11.54
N ASP A 141 -23.08 7.69 10.83
CA ASP A 141 -21.68 7.82 11.28
C ASP A 141 -21.12 9.26 11.24
N GLN A 142 -21.84 10.22 10.66
CA GLN A 142 -21.35 11.56 10.39
C GLN A 142 -21.96 12.60 11.33
N LYS A 143 -21.19 13.66 11.62
CA LYS A 143 -21.75 14.81 12.34
C LYS A 143 -22.93 15.46 11.60
N LEU A 144 -22.95 15.38 10.27
CA LEU A 144 -24.06 15.89 9.45
C LEU A 144 -25.37 15.15 9.68
N ASP A 145 -25.32 13.93 10.20
CA ASP A 145 -26.51 13.16 10.59
C ASP A 145 -27.18 13.72 11.84
N SER A 146 -26.58 14.69 12.54
CA SER A 146 -27.20 15.35 13.71
C SER A 146 -28.60 15.88 13.45
N LYS A 147 -28.89 16.33 12.23
CA LYS A 147 -30.24 16.76 11.85
C LYS A 147 -31.21 15.59 11.76
N VAL A 148 -30.77 14.47 11.19
CA VAL A 148 -31.56 13.23 11.07
C VAL A 148 -31.77 12.59 12.43
N TRP A 149 -30.75 12.55 13.28
CA TRP A 149 -30.82 12.01 14.64
C TRP A 149 -31.77 12.81 15.53
N ARG A 150 -31.84 14.14 15.39
CA ARG A 150 -32.76 14.96 16.17
C ARG A 150 -34.22 14.77 15.82
N SER A 151 -34.52 14.50 14.55
CA SER A 151 -35.88 14.21 14.10
C SER A 151 -36.24 12.72 14.18
N ALA A 152 -35.27 11.86 14.54
CA ALA A 152 -35.50 10.44 14.80
C ALA A 152 -36.01 10.23 16.24
N GLY A 153 -36.83 9.20 16.43
CA GLY A 153 -37.23 8.76 17.77
C GLY A 153 -36.15 7.95 18.50
N GLU A 154 -35.21 7.38 17.73
CA GLU A 154 -34.05 6.63 18.22
C GLU A 154 -32.83 6.93 17.31
N ALA A 155 -31.68 7.23 17.92
CA ALA A 155 -30.44 7.55 17.24
C ALA A 155 -29.38 6.47 17.50
N ILE A 156 -29.05 5.70 16.47
CA ILE A 156 -27.93 4.76 16.47
C ILE A 156 -26.70 5.50 15.93
N VAL A 157 -25.78 5.84 16.83
CA VAL A 157 -24.57 6.62 16.51
C VAL A 157 -23.39 5.67 16.33
N VAL A 158 -22.89 5.57 15.10
CA VAL A 158 -21.72 4.76 14.75
C VAL A 158 -20.43 5.59 14.91
N GLY A 159 -19.61 5.19 15.88
CA GLY A 159 -18.33 5.83 16.19
C GLY A 159 -18.35 6.75 17.41
N ARG A 160 -17.31 7.57 17.54
CA ARG A 160 -17.11 8.45 18.71
C ARG A 160 -17.50 9.90 18.37
N HIS A 161 -18.72 10.28 18.75
CA HIS A 161 -19.21 11.66 18.67
C HIS A 161 -19.71 12.14 20.05
N PRO A 162 -18.82 12.35 21.04
CA PRO A 162 -19.23 12.61 22.42
C PRO A 162 -20.07 13.88 22.58
N SER A 163 -19.79 14.93 21.79
CA SER A 163 -20.58 16.16 21.78
C SER A 163 -21.98 15.95 21.20
N VAL A 164 -22.10 15.20 20.11
CA VAL A 164 -23.40 14.90 19.48
C VAL A 164 -24.23 14.01 20.38
N VAL A 165 -23.64 12.96 20.97
CA VAL A 165 -24.37 12.08 21.90
C VAL A 165 -24.84 12.83 23.14
N ARG A 166 -24.00 13.72 23.71
CA ARG A 166 -24.42 14.56 24.83
C ARG A 166 -25.61 15.45 24.45
N GLN A 167 -25.59 16.01 23.23
CA GLN A 167 -26.67 16.86 22.75
C GLN A 167 -27.96 16.06 22.48
N LEU A 168 -27.89 14.91 21.81
CA LEU A 168 -29.05 14.07 21.54
C LEU A 168 -29.74 13.59 22.83
N LYS A 169 -28.94 13.24 23.85
CA LYS A 169 -29.48 12.89 25.18
C LYS A 169 -30.15 14.08 25.87
N ALA A 170 -29.63 15.30 25.69
CA ALA A 170 -30.25 16.51 26.21
C ALA A 170 -31.55 16.86 25.45
N ASP A 171 -31.60 16.56 24.17
CA ASP A 171 -32.77 16.72 23.29
C ASP A 171 -33.83 15.61 23.52
N GLY A 172 -33.61 14.69 24.47
CA GLY A 172 -34.55 13.62 24.83
C GLY A 172 -34.58 12.42 23.87
N VAL A 173 -33.64 12.33 22.94
CA VAL A 173 -33.55 11.25 21.95
C VAL A 173 -32.88 10.02 22.57
N GLU A 174 -33.43 8.84 22.31
CA GLU A 174 -32.82 7.56 22.71
C GLU A 174 -31.53 7.33 21.89
N VAL A 175 -30.40 7.03 22.56
CA VAL A 175 -29.10 6.90 21.87
C VAL A 175 -28.44 5.54 22.11
N VAL A 176 -28.20 4.82 21.01
CA VAL A 176 -27.37 3.60 20.97
C VAL A 176 -26.00 3.96 20.37
N GLN A 177 -24.90 3.55 21.01
CA GLN A 177 -23.55 3.78 20.47
C GLN A 177 -22.93 2.47 19.97
N VAL A 178 -22.52 2.48 18.70
CA VAL A 178 -21.78 1.38 18.07
C VAL A 178 -20.34 1.81 17.84
N LYS A 179 -19.35 0.95 18.11
CA LYS A 179 -17.94 1.32 17.95
C LYS A 179 -17.58 1.42 16.45
N LYS A 180 -16.65 2.32 16.12
CA LYS A 180 -16.06 2.38 14.78
C LYS A 180 -15.11 1.21 14.56
N SER A 181 -15.15 0.64 13.36
CA SER A 181 -14.35 -0.51 12.94
C SER A 181 -12.89 -0.17 12.61
N TRP A 182 -12.59 1.08 12.24
CA TRP A 182 -11.26 1.47 11.79
C TRP A 182 -10.35 2.05 12.89
N SER A 183 -9.04 1.94 12.68
CA SER A 183 -8.02 2.40 13.64
C SER A 183 -6.84 3.09 12.96
N ARG A 184 -6.31 4.16 13.58
CA ARG A 184 -5.07 4.81 13.15
C ARG A 184 -3.88 3.86 13.14
N ARG A 185 -3.88 2.86 14.02
CA ARG A 185 -2.87 1.80 14.04
C ARG A 185 -2.92 0.95 12.76
N SER A 186 -4.12 0.64 12.28
CA SER A 186 -4.33 -0.08 11.03
C SER A 186 -3.80 0.74 9.84
N LEU A 187 -4.01 2.06 9.84
CA LEU A 187 -3.43 2.96 8.83
C LEU A 187 -1.90 2.93 8.86
N ALA A 188 -1.27 2.97 10.05
CA ALA A 188 0.18 2.86 10.19
C ALA A 188 0.72 1.50 9.71
N MET A 189 -0.02 0.41 9.94
CA MET A 189 0.32 -0.90 9.37
C MET A 189 0.26 -0.90 7.83
N GLY A 190 -0.64 -0.12 7.24
CA GLY A 190 -0.75 0.12 5.80
C GLY A 190 0.51 0.74 5.16
N LEU A 191 1.34 1.45 5.93
CA LEU A 191 2.62 1.98 5.47
C LEU A 191 3.67 0.88 5.21
N ARG A 192 3.45 -0.32 5.75
CA ARG A 192 4.35 -1.48 5.68
C ARG A 192 5.78 -1.17 6.19
N PRO A 193 5.98 -0.75 7.46
CA PRO A 193 7.28 -0.36 7.99
C PRO A 193 8.38 -1.44 7.84
N HIS A 194 8.00 -2.72 7.89
CA HIS A 194 8.92 -3.84 7.66
C HIS A 194 9.60 -3.80 6.27
N GLN A 195 9.02 -3.11 5.27
CA GLN A 195 9.62 -2.94 3.94
C GLN A 195 10.67 -1.83 3.90
N TRP A 196 10.68 -0.91 4.87
CA TRP A 196 11.64 0.21 4.91
C TRP A 196 13.08 -0.26 5.09
N VAL A 197 13.26 -1.48 5.60
CA VAL A 197 14.58 -2.10 5.77
C VAL A 197 15.38 -2.16 4.46
N LYS A 198 14.70 -2.24 3.30
CA LYS A 198 15.33 -2.20 1.97
C LYS A 198 16.05 -0.88 1.68
N ASN A 199 15.66 0.18 2.36
CA ASN A 199 16.29 1.49 2.22
C ASN A 199 17.61 1.57 2.98
N ALA A 200 17.97 0.55 3.78
CA ALA A 200 19.35 0.42 4.31
C ALA A 200 20.40 0.38 3.19
N LEU A 201 20.02 -0.03 1.97
CA LEU A 201 20.89 0.02 0.78
C LEU A 201 21.40 1.42 0.43
N LEU A 202 20.74 2.49 0.89
CA LEU A 202 21.21 3.87 0.69
C LEU A 202 22.52 4.15 1.45
N PHE A 203 22.88 3.34 2.44
CA PHE A 203 24.18 3.45 3.12
C PHE A 203 25.33 2.83 2.33
N LEU A 204 25.05 1.98 1.34
CA LEU A 204 26.09 1.23 0.63
C LEU A 204 27.19 2.13 0.01
N PRO A 205 26.89 3.29 -0.58
CA PRO A 205 27.91 4.20 -1.10
C PRO A 205 28.81 4.81 0.00
N LEU A 206 28.27 5.11 1.18
CA LEU A 206 29.07 5.58 2.32
C LEU A 206 30.03 4.50 2.81
N ILE A 207 29.55 3.27 2.91
CA ILE A 207 30.35 2.10 3.29
C ILE A 207 31.45 1.89 2.25
N ALA A 208 31.11 1.92 0.95
CA ALA A 208 32.07 1.73 -0.14
C ALA A 208 33.14 2.82 -0.21
N ALA A 209 32.81 4.05 0.17
CA ALA A 209 33.77 5.16 0.25
C ALA A 209 34.48 5.28 1.60
N HIS A 210 34.18 4.39 2.55
CA HIS A 210 34.72 4.44 3.93
C HIS A 210 34.53 5.80 4.61
N SER A 211 33.44 6.51 4.28
CA SER A 211 33.15 7.84 4.82
C SER A 211 32.29 7.74 6.07
N VAL A 212 32.76 8.39 7.15
CA VAL A 212 32.06 8.49 8.44
C VAL A 212 31.65 9.93 8.78
N ASP A 213 31.61 10.79 7.77
CA ASP A 213 31.23 12.19 7.94
C ASP A 213 29.78 12.33 8.48
N PRO A 214 29.57 13.00 9.63
CA PRO A 214 28.24 13.10 10.25
C PRO A 214 27.19 13.77 9.36
N LEU A 215 27.58 14.77 8.56
CA LEU A 215 26.65 15.48 7.68
C LEU A 215 26.17 14.57 6.54
N SER A 216 27.09 13.79 5.95
CA SER A 216 26.80 12.80 4.92
C SER A 216 25.88 11.70 5.45
N ILE A 217 26.14 11.21 6.67
CA ILE A 217 25.27 10.24 7.35
C ILE A 217 23.86 10.82 7.56
N MET A 218 23.75 12.06 8.06
CA MET A 218 22.46 12.72 8.26
C MET A 218 21.67 12.86 6.95
N ARG A 219 22.32 13.27 5.86
CA ARG A 219 21.68 13.37 4.54
C ARG A 219 21.18 12.01 4.03
N VAL A 220 21.95 10.94 4.23
CA VAL A 220 21.52 9.59 3.88
C VAL A 220 20.34 9.13 4.73
N ILE A 221 20.32 9.43 6.04
CA ILE A 221 19.16 9.16 6.90
C ILE A 221 17.91 9.88 6.41
N LEU A 222 18.02 11.16 6.03
CA LEU A 222 16.93 11.92 5.43
C LEU A 222 16.46 11.32 4.10
N ALA A 223 17.40 10.90 3.24
CA ALA A 223 17.07 10.19 2.00
C ALA A 223 16.38 8.84 2.26
N ILE A 224 16.76 8.11 3.31
CA ILE A 224 16.08 6.88 3.74
C ILE A 224 14.65 7.17 4.18
N ALA A 225 14.42 8.24 4.94
CA ALA A 225 13.09 8.68 5.31
C ALA A 225 12.26 9.03 4.06
N ALA A 226 12.83 9.75 3.09
CA ALA A 226 12.19 10.09 1.83
C ALA A 226 11.84 8.85 1.00
N PHE A 227 12.76 7.89 0.84
CA PHE A 227 12.49 6.63 0.13
C PHE A 227 11.46 5.76 0.84
N SER A 228 11.41 5.81 2.17
CA SER A 228 10.41 5.10 2.97
C SER A 228 9.03 5.71 2.80
N ALA A 229 8.93 7.04 2.79
CA ALA A 229 7.71 7.77 2.50
C ALA A 229 7.23 7.54 1.06
N ALA A 230 8.12 7.64 0.06
CA ALA A 230 7.84 7.34 -1.34
C ALA A 230 7.31 5.90 -1.51
N ALA A 231 7.98 4.91 -0.91
CA ALA A 231 7.53 3.52 -0.99
C ALA A 231 6.14 3.33 -0.34
N SER A 232 5.90 3.95 0.82
CA SER A 232 4.63 3.86 1.54
C SER A 232 3.49 4.54 0.78
N SER A 233 3.75 5.69 0.15
CA SER A 233 2.80 6.39 -0.74
C SER A 233 2.35 5.48 -1.87
N ILE A 234 3.30 4.82 -2.56
CA ILE A 234 3.00 3.88 -3.64
C ILE A 234 2.29 2.61 -3.12
N TYR A 235 2.66 2.10 -1.94
CA TYR A 235 1.95 0.95 -1.36
C TYR A 235 0.49 1.26 -1.05
N ILE A 236 0.18 2.45 -0.54
CA ILE A 236 -1.20 2.87 -0.30
C ILE A 236 -1.94 2.97 -1.64
N VAL A 237 -1.37 3.63 -2.65
CA VAL A 237 -1.99 3.74 -4.00
C VAL A 237 -2.29 2.37 -4.58
N ASN A 238 -1.35 1.44 -4.47
CA ASN A 238 -1.54 0.07 -4.94
C ASN A 238 -2.66 -0.65 -4.18
N ASP A 239 -2.71 -0.52 -2.85
CA ASP A 239 -3.76 -1.16 -2.04
C ASP A 239 -5.15 -0.55 -2.32
N LEU A 240 -5.21 0.72 -2.75
CA LEU A 240 -6.44 1.38 -3.19
C LEU A 240 -6.88 0.90 -4.59
N LEU A 241 -5.95 0.71 -5.52
CA LEU A 241 -6.24 0.17 -6.85
C LEU A 241 -6.63 -1.32 -6.82
N ASP A 242 -6.08 -2.08 -5.88
CA ASP A 242 -6.28 -3.53 -5.75
C ASP A 242 -7.39 -3.89 -4.72
N LEU A 243 -8.24 -2.94 -4.29
CA LEU A 243 -9.27 -3.18 -3.25
C LEU A 243 -10.09 -4.46 -3.50
N GLU A 244 -10.71 -4.57 -4.68
CA GLU A 244 -11.55 -5.73 -5.03
C GLU A 244 -10.74 -7.04 -5.06
N ALA A 245 -9.58 -7.03 -5.70
CA ALA A 245 -8.70 -8.19 -5.82
C ALA A 245 -8.14 -8.63 -4.45
N ASP A 246 -7.89 -7.68 -3.55
CA ASP A 246 -7.41 -7.96 -2.20
C ASP A 246 -8.50 -8.62 -1.36
N ARG A 247 -9.77 -8.22 -1.50
CA ARG A 247 -10.91 -8.82 -0.78
C ARG A 247 -11.19 -10.27 -1.18
N GLN A 248 -10.97 -10.61 -2.45
CA GLN A 248 -11.11 -12.00 -2.91
C GLN A 248 -9.94 -12.90 -2.45
N HIS A 249 -8.83 -12.33 -2.00
CA HIS A 249 -7.61 -13.09 -1.70
C HIS A 249 -7.54 -13.55 -0.23
N PRO A 250 -7.29 -14.85 0.05
CA PRO A 250 -7.38 -15.44 1.40
C PRO A 250 -6.60 -14.70 2.51
N LYS A 251 -5.39 -14.22 2.19
CA LYS A 251 -4.56 -13.44 3.14
C LYS A 251 -4.67 -11.93 3.02
N LYS A 252 -5.06 -11.39 1.86
CA LYS A 252 -4.99 -9.94 1.60
C LYS A 252 -6.32 -9.25 1.94
N GLN A 253 -7.40 -10.00 2.09
CA GLN A 253 -8.68 -9.50 2.58
C GLN A 253 -8.57 -8.79 3.94
N PHE A 254 -7.59 -9.18 4.75
CA PHE A 254 -7.31 -8.57 6.06
C PHE A 254 -6.46 -7.29 5.98
N ARG A 255 -6.07 -6.84 4.79
CA ARG A 255 -5.36 -5.56 4.64
C ARG A 255 -6.25 -4.43 5.16
N PRO A 256 -5.67 -3.38 5.78
CA PRO A 256 -6.44 -2.32 6.41
C PRO A 256 -7.49 -1.67 5.50
N LEU A 257 -7.17 -1.42 4.23
CA LEU A 257 -8.08 -0.79 3.28
C LEU A 257 -9.14 -1.76 2.76
N ALA A 258 -8.74 -2.98 2.36
CA ALA A 258 -9.65 -4.01 1.88
C ALA A 258 -10.72 -4.39 2.93
N SER A 259 -10.31 -4.54 4.19
CA SER A 259 -11.22 -4.89 5.32
C SER A 259 -12.05 -3.71 5.85
N GLY A 260 -11.82 -2.48 5.38
CA GLY A 260 -12.45 -1.28 5.92
C GLY A 260 -11.94 -0.86 7.31
N ASN A 261 -10.83 -1.43 7.78
CA ASN A 261 -10.19 -1.07 9.05
C ASN A 261 -9.32 0.21 8.97
N ALA A 262 -9.17 0.78 7.78
CA ALA A 262 -8.62 2.10 7.52
C ALA A 262 -9.50 2.83 6.50
N ARG A 263 -9.76 4.13 6.72
CA ARG A 263 -10.60 4.91 5.83
C ARG A 263 -9.84 5.27 4.55
N ILE A 264 -10.51 5.16 3.40
CA ILE A 264 -9.92 5.53 2.10
C ILE A 264 -9.48 7.01 2.07
N PRO A 265 -10.28 8.00 2.50
CA PRO A 265 -9.85 9.40 2.48
C PRO A 265 -8.59 9.68 3.30
N ASP A 266 -8.47 9.07 4.48
CA ASP A 266 -7.30 9.23 5.35
C ASP A 266 -6.05 8.63 4.68
N ALA A 267 -6.21 7.50 4.00
CA ALA A 267 -5.13 6.87 3.24
C ALA A 267 -4.72 7.68 2.01
N MET A 268 -5.68 8.28 1.29
CA MET A 268 -5.39 9.19 0.18
C MET A 268 -4.59 10.40 0.64
N LEU A 269 -5.02 11.06 1.72
CA LEU A 269 -4.31 12.21 2.30
C LEU A 269 -2.90 11.81 2.77
N MET A 270 -2.77 10.67 3.46
CA MET A 270 -1.49 10.14 3.91
C MET A 270 -0.56 9.85 2.72
N SER A 271 -1.06 9.18 1.69
CA SER A 271 -0.29 8.87 0.48
C SER A 271 0.21 10.14 -0.22
N PHE A 272 -0.66 11.15 -0.36
CA PHE A 272 -0.29 12.44 -0.94
C PHE A 272 0.77 13.16 -0.09
N ALA A 273 0.56 13.26 1.22
CA ALA A 273 1.50 13.90 2.13
C ALA A 273 2.88 13.22 2.13
N LEU A 274 2.93 11.89 2.10
CA LEU A 274 4.18 11.13 2.01
C LEU A 274 4.90 11.32 0.68
N GLY A 275 4.15 11.41 -0.43
CA GLY A 275 4.72 11.72 -1.75
C GLY A 275 5.33 13.13 -1.80
N VAL A 276 4.59 14.13 -1.31
CA VAL A 276 5.07 15.52 -1.21
C VAL A 276 6.30 15.60 -0.30
N PHE A 277 6.29 14.93 0.86
CA PHE A 277 7.45 14.86 1.75
C PHE A 277 8.67 14.25 1.05
N ALA A 278 8.51 13.11 0.36
CA ALA A 278 9.62 12.45 -0.31
C ALA A 278 10.26 13.32 -1.41
N LEU A 279 9.44 13.97 -2.23
CA LEU A 279 9.92 14.89 -3.27
C LEU A 279 10.50 16.16 -2.66
N GLY A 280 9.91 16.70 -1.59
CA GLY A 280 10.41 17.86 -0.87
C GLY A 280 11.81 17.64 -0.29
N VAL A 281 12.06 16.49 0.35
CA VAL A 281 13.40 16.11 0.82
C VAL A 281 14.38 15.96 -0.35
N GLY A 282 13.95 15.33 -1.45
CA GLY A 282 14.75 15.24 -2.68
C GLY A 282 15.17 16.61 -3.19
N TYR A 283 14.23 17.56 -3.27
CA TYR A 283 14.47 18.94 -3.70
C TYR A 283 15.45 19.68 -2.77
N ILE A 284 15.28 19.56 -1.45
CA ILE A 284 16.15 20.22 -0.45
C ILE A 284 17.60 19.72 -0.54
N ILE A 285 17.80 18.42 -0.74
CA ILE A 285 19.16 17.86 -0.84
C ILE A 285 19.79 18.15 -2.20
N GLY A 286 19.01 18.06 -3.29
CA GLY A 286 19.44 18.49 -4.61
C GLY A 286 18.66 17.88 -5.78
N TRP A 287 18.64 18.59 -6.91
CA TRP A 287 17.87 18.23 -8.11
C TRP A 287 18.12 16.82 -8.66
N ALA A 288 19.36 16.31 -8.57
CA ALA A 288 19.69 14.96 -8.98
C ALA A 288 18.97 13.90 -8.12
N LEU A 289 18.92 14.10 -6.78
CA LEU A 289 18.22 13.19 -5.88
C LEU A 289 16.70 13.26 -6.10
N LEU A 290 16.14 14.46 -6.30
CA LEU A 290 14.73 14.62 -6.67
C LEU A 290 14.37 13.80 -7.91
N GLY A 291 15.18 13.90 -8.98
CA GLY A 291 14.98 13.13 -10.20
C GLY A 291 15.01 11.62 -9.96
N VAL A 292 15.93 11.13 -9.12
CA VAL A 292 16.03 9.71 -8.76
C VAL A 292 14.82 9.24 -7.94
N ILE A 293 14.34 10.04 -6.99
CA ILE A 293 13.13 9.72 -6.20
C ILE A 293 11.90 9.67 -7.12
N ALA A 294 11.75 10.65 -8.02
CA ALA A 294 10.64 10.69 -8.98
C ALA A 294 10.67 9.48 -9.92
N LEU A 295 11.85 9.14 -10.46
CA LEU A 295 12.04 7.95 -11.30
C LEU A 295 11.74 6.66 -10.52
N TYR A 296 12.21 6.56 -9.27
CA TYR A 296 11.90 5.44 -8.38
C TYR A 296 10.38 5.28 -8.16
N MET A 297 9.66 6.37 -7.88
CA MET A 297 8.20 6.35 -7.70
C MET A 297 7.49 5.92 -8.98
N LEU A 298 7.86 6.50 -10.13
CA LEU A 298 7.29 6.16 -11.44
C LEU A 298 7.51 4.68 -11.78
N LEU A 299 8.74 4.19 -11.60
CA LEU A 299 9.10 2.81 -11.90
C LEU A 299 8.42 1.84 -10.94
N SER A 300 8.29 2.18 -9.66
CA SER A 300 7.60 1.38 -8.64
C SER A 300 6.10 1.26 -8.92
N LEU A 301 5.46 2.36 -9.35
CA LEU A 301 4.06 2.36 -9.78
C LEU A 301 3.88 1.51 -11.05
N SER A 302 4.71 1.75 -12.07
CA SER A 302 4.70 1.00 -13.33
C SER A 302 4.89 -0.52 -13.11
N TYR A 303 5.78 -0.86 -12.19
CA TYR A 303 6.01 -2.23 -11.75
C TYR A 303 4.74 -2.87 -11.20
N SER A 304 4.07 -2.15 -10.31
CA SER A 304 2.88 -2.63 -9.60
C SER A 304 1.69 -2.81 -10.54
N LEU A 305 1.54 -1.94 -11.54
CA LEU A 305 0.45 -1.98 -12.52
C LEU A 305 0.65 -3.06 -13.59
N LYS A 306 1.85 -3.13 -14.19
CA LYS A 306 2.08 -3.91 -15.41
C LYS A 306 3.35 -4.74 -15.41
N LEU A 307 4.50 -4.16 -15.05
CA LEU A 307 5.79 -4.81 -15.32
C LEU A 307 5.99 -6.10 -14.51
N LYS A 308 5.36 -6.22 -13.33
CA LYS A 308 5.37 -7.45 -12.50
C LYS A 308 4.81 -8.70 -13.21
N LYS A 309 4.00 -8.50 -14.26
CA LYS A 309 3.37 -9.58 -15.04
C LYS A 309 4.26 -10.05 -16.20
N MET A 310 5.32 -9.31 -16.53
CA MET A 310 6.19 -9.56 -17.67
C MET A 310 7.43 -10.34 -17.21
N ARG A 311 7.66 -11.52 -17.80
CA ARG A 311 8.85 -12.34 -17.56
C ARG A 311 10.11 -11.52 -17.87
N TRP A 312 11.16 -11.69 -17.07
CA TRP A 312 12.44 -10.97 -17.13
C TRP A 312 12.37 -9.48 -16.83
N VAL A 313 11.39 -8.77 -17.37
CA VAL A 313 11.16 -7.34 -17.07
C VAL A 313 10.86 -7.14 -15.58
N ASP A 314 10.11 -8.04 -14.93
CA ASP A 314 9.92 -8.05 -13.47
C ASP A 314 11.27 -8.00 -12.72
N ILE A 315 12.17 -8.94 -13.04
CA ILE A 315 13.47 -9.10 -12.37
C ILE A 315 14.39 -7.92 -12.67
N ALA A 316 14.46 -7.48 -13.92
CA ALA A 316 15.24 -6.30 -14.31
C ALA A 316 14.73 -5.02 -13.63
N THR A 317 13.41 -4.87 -13.49
CA THR A 317 12.79 -3.75 -12.79
C THR A 317 13.10 -3.78 -11.29
N LEU A 318 13.03 -4.95 -10.66
CA LEU A 318 13.44 -5.11 -9.26
C LEU A 318 14.93 -4.73 -9.08
N ALA A 319 15.80 -5.23 -9.94
CA ALA A 319 17.22 -4.87 -9.92
C ALA A 319 17.43 -3.37 -10.06
N ALA A 320 16.77 -2.72 -11.03
CA ALA A 320 16.82 -1.27 -11.21
C ALA A 320 16.32 -0.50 -9.98
N LEU A 321 15.21 -0.92 -9.36
CA LEU A 321 14.69 -0.27 -8.14
C LEU A 321 15.67 -0.37 -6.95
N TYR A 322 16.41 -1.48 -6.82
CA TYR A 322 17.45 -1.60 -5.79
C TYR A 322 18.69 -0.76 -6.15
N THR A 323 19.10 -0.75 -7.42
CA THR A 323 20.20 0.09 -7.91
C THR A 323 19.91 1.59 -7.72
N LEU A 324 18.69 2.05 -7.99
CA LEU A 324 18.28 3.44 -7.77
C LEU A 324 18.42 3.88 -6.31
N ARG A 325 18.21 2.97 -5.34
CA ARG A 325 18.46 3.26 -3.92
C ARG A 325 19.93 3.50 -3.65
N VAL A 326 20.81 2.68 -4.20
CA VAL A 326 22.26 2.86 -4.02
C VAL A 326 22.72 4.17 -4.68
N ILE A 327 22.24 4.47 -5.90
CA ILE A 327 22.52 5.75 -6.56
C ILE A 327 22.04 6.93 -5.71
N ALA A 328 20.82 6.87 -5.19
CA ALA A 328 20.26 7.89 -4.30
C ALA A 328 21.11 8.08 -3.03
N GLY A 329 21.62 7.00 -2.45
CA GLY A 329 22.55 7.04 -1.32
C GLY A 329 23.82 7.84 -1.62
N GLY A 330 24.41 7.64 -2.80
CA GLY A 330 25.63 8.34 -3.21
C GLY A 330 25.38 9.83 -3.43
N LEU A 331 24.27 10.15 -4.12
CA LEU A 331 23.84 11.53 -4.33
C LEU A 331 23.54 12.25 -3.00
N ALA A 332 22.86 11.59 -2.07
CA ALA A 332 22.56 12.17 -0.76
C ALA A 332 23.82 12.37 0.10
N ALA A 333 24.73 11.38 0.08
CA ALA A 333 26.01 11.47 0.75
C ALA A 333 26.99 12.46 0.10
N GLN A 334 26.69 12.96 -1.10
CA GLN A 334 27.63 13.73 -1.95
C GLN A 334 28.95 12.98 -2.18
N VAL A 335 28.85 11.65 -2.29
CA VAL A 335 29.96 10.77 -2.62
C VAL A 335 29.74 10.29 -4.05
N THR A 336 30.77 10.36 -4.88
CA THR A 336 30.76 9.78 -6.23
C THR A 336 30.56 8.28 -6.14
N ALA A 337 29.34 7.81 -6.39
CA ALA A 337 29.08 6.40 -6.63
C ALA A 337 29.84 6.01 -7.90
N SER A 338 30.90 5.20 -7.76
CA SER A 338 31.70 4.79 -8.90
C SER A 338 30.85 3.97 -9.88
N GLY A 339 31.14 4.08 -11.18
CA GLY A 339 30.54 3.20 -12.18
C GLY A 339 30.75 1.72 -11.85
N TRP A 340 31.86 1.40 -11.18
CA TRP A 340 32.17 0.08 -10.63
C TRP A 340 31.13 -0.40 -9.60
N LEU A 341 30.73 0.46 -8.66
CA LEU A 341 29.71 0.11 -7.67
C LEU A 341 28.37 -0.21 -8.35
N VAL A 342 27.95 0.61 -9.32
CA VAL A 342 26.71 0.38 -10.08
C VAL A 342 26.79 -0.91 -10.89
N GLY A 343 27.92 -1.15 -11.55
CA GLY A 343 28.18 -2.37 -12.31
C GLY A 343 28.24 -3.63 -11.46
N LEU A 344 28.64 -3.51 -10.18
CA LEU A 344 28.64 -4.61 -9.21
C LEU A 344 27.22 -4.92 -8.71
N ILE A 345 26.49 -3.89 -8.27
CA ILE A 345 25.21 -4.08 -7.58
C ILE A 345 24.08 -4.49 -8.52
N PHE A 346 24.06 -4.02 -9.77
CA PHE A 346 22.95 -4.32 -10.68
C PHE A 346 22.86 -5.82 -11.00
N PRO A 347 23.95 -6.52 -11.41
CA PRO A 347 23.95 -7.98 -11.56
C PRO A 347 23.68 -8.72 -10.25
N THR A 348 24.17 -8.20 -9.11
CA THR A 348 23.86 -8.75 -7.79
C THR A 348 22.35 -8.74 -7.51
N PHE A 349 21.67 -7.61 -7.73
CA PHE A 349 20.23 -7.50 -7.52
C PHE A 349 19.42 -8.23 -8.61
N LEU A 350 19.97 -8.39 -9.82
CA LEU A 350 19.38 -9.26 -10.84
C LEU A 350 19.37 -10.72 -10.36
N ALA A 351 20.49 -11.20 -9.81
CA ALA A 351 20.57 -12.54 -9.21
C ALA A 351 19.58 -12.68 -8.03
N LEU A 352 19.52 -11.71 -7.12
CA LEU A 352 18.55 -11.73 -6.02
C LEU A 352 17.09 -11.65 -6.50
N GLY A 353 16.82 -10.93 -7.57
CA GLY A 353 15.50 -10.91 -8.20
C GLY A 353 15.10 -12.28 -8.76
N CYS A 354 16.05 -13.00 -9.38
CA CYS A 354 15.87 -14.38 -9.79
C CYS A 354 15.62 -15.29 -8.58
N VAL A 355 16.43 -15.18 -7.52
CA VAL A 355 16.25 -15.91 -6.26
C VAL A 355 14.84 -15.71 -5.69
N LYS A 356 14.34 -14.47 -5.70
CA LYS A 356 12.98 -14.16 -5.25
C LYS A 356 11.92 -14.94 -6.02
N ARG A 357 12.05 -15.04 -7.35
CA ARG A 357 11.11 -15.80 -8.19
C ARG A 357 11.30 -17.30 -8.03
N LEU A 358 12.55 -17.75 -7.93
CA LEU A 358 12.93 -19.15 -7.77
C LEU A 358 12.33 -19.74 -6.50
N THR A 359 12.44 -19.02 -5.38
CA THR A 359 11.83 -19.41 -4.10
C THR A 359 10.31 -19.51 -4.22
N GLU A 360 9.64 -18.54 -4.83
CA GLU A 360 8.18 -18.56 -5.03
C GLU A 360 7.74 -19.78 -5.86
N LEU A 361 8.49 -20.13 -6.91
CA LEU A 361 8.20 -21.29 -7.75
C LEU A 361 8.50 -22.62 -7.06
N THR A 362 9.53 -22.67 -6.21
CA THR A 362 9.86 -23.86 -5.41
C THR A 362 8.75 -24.15 -4.39
N LEU A 363 8.16 -23.10 -3.79
CA LEU A 363 7.07 -23.22 -2.82
C LEU A 363 5.68 -23.35 -3.46
N ALA A 364 5.56 -23.22 -4.78
CA ALA A 364 4.29 -23.33 -5.48
C ALA A 364 3.76 -24.77 -5.48
N LYS A 365 2.54 -24.94 -4.97
CA LYS A 365 1.87 -26.26 -4.88
C LYS A 365 1.35 -26.78 -6.22
N SER A 366 1.14 -25.90 -7.20
CA SER A 366 0.60 -26.23 -8.52
C SER A 366 1.62 -25.98 -9.61
N ASP A 367 1.65 -26.86 -10.63
CA ASP A 367 2.56 -26.71 -11.78
C ASP A 367 2.09 -25.67 -12.82
N GLY A 368 0.92 -25.05 -12.59
CA GLY A 368 0.36 -23.98 -13.43
C GLY A 368 1.11 -22.64 -13.36
N LYS A 369 0.64 -21.67 -14.16
CA LYS A 369 1.11 -20.28 -14.07
C LYS A 369 0.82 -19.71 -12.68
N VAL A 370 1.79 -19.03 -12.09
CA VAL A 370 1.58 -18.31 -10.83
C VAL A 370 0.63 -17.13 -11.09
N PRO A 371 -0.50 -17.01 -10.37
CA PRO A 371 -1.46 -15.93 -10.59
C PRO A 371 -0.81 -14.54 -10.54
N GLY A 372 -1.08 -13.72 -11.55
CA GLY A 372 -0.55 -12.35 -11.64
C GLY A 372 0.94 -12.24 -11.94
N ARG A 373 1.61 -13.34 -12.33
CA ARG A 373 3.04 -13.37 -12.70
C ARG A 373 3.24 -14.02 -14.07
N GLY A 374 4.33 -13.64 -14.73
CA GLY A 374 4.73 -14.16 -16.04
C GLY A 374 5.54 -15.47 -16.00
N TYR A 375 5.55 -16.19 -14.87
CA TYR A 375 6.40 -17.36 -14.64
C TYR A 375 5.59 -18.63 -14.39
N ARG A 376 6.18 -19.77 -14.77
CA ARG A 376 5.72 -21.14 -14.52
C ARG A 376 6.78 -21.91 -13.75
N LYS A 377 6.40 -23.00 -13.09
CA LYS A 377 7.35 -23.85 -12.33
C LYS A 377 8.45 -24.45 -13.20
N SER A 378 8.20 -24.65 -14.50
CA SER A 378 9.21 -25.06 -15.49
C SER A 378 10.34 -24.05 -15.68
N ASP A 379 10.14 -22.78 -15.30
CA ASP A 379 11.13 -21.71 -15.48
C ASP A 379 12.22 -21.69 -14.39
N ARG A 380 12.20 -22.65 -13.45
CA ARG A 380 13.16 -22.69 -12.32
C ARG A 380 14.60 -22.80 -12.79
N GLU A 381 14.88 -23.62 -13.81
CA GLU A 381 16.24 -23.81 -14.34
C GLU A 381 16.74 -22.54 -15.03
N ASP A 382 15.89 -21.90 -15.86
CA ASP A 382 16.22 -20.60 -16.47
C ASP A 382 16.54 -19.54 -15.41
N LEU A 383 15.78 -19.50 -14.30
CA LEU A 383 16.05 -18.57 -13.20
C LEU A 383 17.39 -18.83 -12.52
N VAL A 384 17.79 -20.10 -12.35
CA VAL A 384 19.12 -20.44 -11.81
C VAL A 384 20.21 -20.01 -12.79
N ASN A 385 20.04 -20.25 -14.09
CA ASN A 385 21.01 -19.85 -15.09
C ASN A 385 21.21 -18.33 -15.12
N VAL A 386 20.12 -17.56 -15.13
CA VAL A 386 20.19 -16.09 -15.08
C VAL A 386 20.74 -15.59 -13.75
N ALA A 387 20.40 -16.23 -12.63
CA ALA A 387 21.00 -15.91 -11.34
C ALA A 387 22.51 -16.16 -11.35
N GLY A 388 22.96 -17.30 -11.87
CA GLY A 388 24.37 -17.65 -12.02
C GLY A 388 25.14 -16.65 -12.88
N LEU A 389 24.56 -16.21 -14.00
CA LEU A 389 25.12 -15.13 -14.82
C LEU A 389 25.22 -13.82 -14.03
N GLY A 390 24.19 -13.46 -13.26
CA GLY A 390 24.22 -12.28 -12.40
C GLY A 390 25.34 -12.33 -11.34
N VAL A 391 25.53 -13.49 -10.70
CA VAL A 391 26.63 -13.71 -9.75
C VAL A 391 27.98 -13.61 -10.47
N PHE A 392 28.13 -14.27 -11.61
CA PHE A 392 29.38 -14.22 -12.39
C PHE A 392 29.75 -12.78 -12.79
N PHE A 393 28.83 -12.02 -13.38
CA PHE A 393 29.08 -10.64 -13.78
C PHE A 393 29.34 -9.72 -12.58
N SER A 394 28.64 -9.91 -11.46
CA SER A 394 28.91 -9.19 -10.22
C SER A 394 30.36 -9.40 -9.75
N LEU A 395 30.80 -10.65 -9.66
CA LEU A 395 32.15 -11.00 -9.23
C LEU A 395 33.22 -10.57 -10.24
N LEU A 396 32.94 -10.66 -11.54
CA LEU A 396 33.83 -10.19 -12.60
C LEU A 396 34.04 -8.67 -12.49
N VAL A 397 32.97 -7.89 -12.30
CA VAL A 397 33.08 -6.44 -12.14
C VAL A 397 33.82 -6.09 -10.86
N PHE A 398 33.60 -6.81 -9.76
CA PHE A 398 34.39 -6.65 -8.53
C PHE A 398 35.87 -6.91 -8.79
N LEU A 399 36.20 -8.01 -9.46
CA LEU A 399 37.58 -8.35 -9.78
C LEU A 399 38.23 -7.27 -10.64
N MET A 400 37.57 -6.84 -11.73
CA MET A 400 38.05 -5.75 -12.59
C MET A 400 38.26 -4.45 -11.81
N TYR A 401 37.35 -4.13 -10.88
CA TYR A 401 37.51 -2.98 -10.00
C TYR A 401 38.81 -3.05 -9.19
N THR A 402 39.19 -4.22 -8.67
CA THR A 402 40.46 -4.38 -7.91
C THR A 402 41.72 -4.16 -8.75
N PHE A 403 41.63 -4.15 -10.08
CA PHE A 403 42.73 -3.80 -10.99
C PHE A 403 42.63 -2.36 -11.52
N SER A 404 41.60 -1.61 -11.15
CA SER A 404 41.40 -0.24 -11.60
C SER A 404 42.25 0.77 -10.81
N GLY A 405 42.57 1.89 -11.44
CA GLY A 405 43.21 3.02 -10.76
C GLY A 405 42.37 3.56 -9.58
N THR A 406 41.04 3.48 -9.67
CA THR A 406 40.14 3.89 -8.58
C THR A 406 40.36 3.05 -7.30
N ALA A 407 40.49 1.73 -7.43
CA ALA A 407 40.77 0.89 -6.27
C ALA A 407 42.17 1.17 -5.71
N ALA A 408 43.17 1.38 -6.57
CA ALA A 408 44.53 1.72 -6.15
C ALA A 408 44.61 3.04 -5.37
N THR A 409 43.69 3.99 -5.62
CA THR A 409 43.62 5.24 -4.84
C THR A 409 42.91 5.09 -3.49
N LEU A 410 41.98 4.14 -3.36
CA LEU A 410 41.12 4.01 -2.18
C LEU A 410 41.63 2.98 -1.17
N TYR A 411 42.40 1.98 -1.62
CA TYR A 411 42.89 0.87 -0.81
C TYR A 411 44.41 0.85 -0.76
N GLN A 412 44.96 0.71 0.45
CA GLN A 412 46.39 0.57 0.70
C GLN A 412 46.87 -0.86 0.39
N ASP A 413 46.06 -1.87 0.75
CA ASP A 413 46.35 -3.29 0.49
C ASP A 413 45.37 -3.87 -0.53
N ILE A 414 45.78 -3.85 -1.80
CA ILE A 414 44.98 -4.39 -2.92
C ILE A 414 44.85 -5.92 -2.83
N TRP A 415 45.82 -6.63 -2.26
CA TRP A 415 45.74 -8.09 -2.14
C TRP A 415 44.67 -8.50 -1.14
N MET A 416 44.56 -7.77 -0.03
CA MET A 416 43.47 -7.96 0.91
C MET A 416 42.11 -7.62 0.28
N LEU A 417 42.02 -6.54 -0.51
CA LEU A 417 40.78 -6.23 -1.25
C LEU A 417 40.37 -7.38 -2.18
N ARG A 418 41.32 -7.98 -2.90
CA ARG A 418 41.06 -9.13 -3.78
C ARG A 418 40.55 -10.34 -3.01
N LEU A 419 41.03 -10.56 -1.79
CA LEU A 419 40.54 -11.63 -0.92
C LEU A 419 39.04 -11.50 -0.62
N ALA A 420 38.50 -10.28 -0.59
CA ALA A 420 37.07 -10.02 -0.35
C ALA A 420 36.14 -10.63 -1.42
N ILE A 421 36.67 -11.00 -2.61
CA ILE A 421 35.88 -11.71 -3.63
C ILE A 421 35.38 -13.06 -3.14
N ILE A 422 36.13 -13.74 -2.26
CA ILE A 422 35.79 -15.08 -1.76
C ILE A 422 34.53 -15.04 -0.88
N PRO A 423 34.47 -14.28 0.22
CA PRO A 423 33.25 -14.19 1.02
C PRO A 423 32.09 -13.58 0.23
N LEU A 424 32.35 -12.62 -0.68
CA LEU A 424 31.31 -12.09 -1.57
C LEU A 424 30.70 -13.17 -2.46
N ALA A 425 31.52 -14.03 -3.08
CA ALA A 425 31.07 -15.15 -3.89
C ALA A 425 30.30 -16.18 -3.06
N LEU A 426 30.82 -16.54 -1.88
CA LEU A 426 30.17 -17.47 -0.96
C LEU A 426 28.77 -16.97 -0.56
N TRP A 427 28.64 -15.67 -0.27
CA TRP A 427 27.35 -15.08 0.07
C TRP A 427 26.36 -15.15 -1.10
N GLN A 428 26.78 -14.75 -2.30
CA GLN A 428 25.91 -14.75 -3.48
C GLN A 428 25.47 -16.17 -3.87
N ILE A 429 26.40 -17.13 -3.90
CA ILE A 429 26.11 -18.54 -4.19
C ILE A 429 25.15 -19.11 -3.13
N ARG A 430 25.38 -18.81 -1.85
CA ARG A 430 24.48 -19.21 -0.75
C ARG A 430 23.07 -18.70 -0.98
N MET A 431 22.89 -17.44 -1.37
CA MET A 431 21.57 -16.87 -1.64
C MET A 431 20.83 -17.61 -2.77
N VAL A 432 21.55 -18.01 -3.83
CA VAL A 432 20.98 -18.82 -4.92
C VAL A 432 20.60 -20.23 -4.45
N LEU A 433 21.49 -20.91 -3.73
CA LEU A 433 21.24 -22.26 -3.20
C LEU A 433 20.05 -22.30 -2.23
N LEU A 434 19.94 -21.33 -1.34
CA LEU A 434 18.82 -21.24 -0.40
C LEU A 434 17.49 -20.96 -1.12
N GLY A 435 17.51 -20.16 -2.18
CA GLY A 435 16.34 -19.94 -3.03
C GLY A 435 15.92 -21.19 -3.80
N TRP A 436 16.88 -21.94 -4.33
CA TRP A 436 16.63 -23.23 -4.99
C TRP A 436 15.97 -24.24 -4.04
N GLN A 437 16.43 -24.28 -2.78
CA GLN A 437 15.88 -25.13 -1.73
C GLN A 437 14.55 -24.62 -1.16
N GLY A 438 14.10 -23.42 -1.53
CA GLY A 438 12.87 -22.82 -1.00
C GLY A 438 12.96 -22.40 0.47
N LYS A 439 14.17 -22.23 1.03
CA LYS A 439 14.40 -21.91 2.45
C LYS A 439 14.35 -20.42 2.77
N GLN A 440 13.88 -19.60 1.84
CA GLN A 440 13.77 -18.16 2.02
C GLN A 440 12.30 -17.78 2.22
N ASP A 441 11.92 -17.49 3.45
CA ASP A 441 10.51 -17.23 3.77
C ASP A 441 10.02 -15.83 3.37
N TYR A 442 10.91 -14.95 2.85
CA TYR A 442 10.66 -13.52 2.61
C TYR A 442 11.41 -12.95 1.40
N ASP A 443 11.19 -11.66 1.13
CA ASP A 443 11.99 -10.88 0.17
C ASP A 443 13.51 -11.04 0.44
N PRO A 444 14.35 -11.33 -0.57
CA PRO A 444 15.76 -11.68 -0.38
C PRO A 444 16.57 -10.67 0.43
N ILE A 445 16.24 -9.38 0.35
CA ILE A 445 16.93 -8.34 1.12
C ILE A 445 16.56 -8.41 2.61
N VAL A 446 15.27 -8.67 2.91
CA VAL A 446 14.82 -8.85 4.29
C VAL A 446 15.41 -10.14 4.87
N PHE A 447 15.49 -11.20 4.07
CA PHE A 447 16.15 -12.44 4.44
C PHE A 447 17.64 -12.24 4.72
N ALA A 448 18.36 -11.53 3.83
CA ALA A 448 19.79 -11.26 3.97
C ALA A 448 20.16 -10.55 5.27
N MET A 449 19.25 -9.75 5.83
CA MET A 449 19.45 -9.05 7.11
C MET A 449 19.11 -9.90 8.34
N ARG A 450 18.46 -11.05 8.16
CA ARG A 450 18.07 -11.99 9.24
C ARG A 450 18.90 -13.28 9.24
N ASP A 451 19.42 -13.70 8.09
CA ASP A 451 20.29 -14.88 7.96
C ASP A 451 21.62 -14.63 8.67
N LYS A 452 21.77 -15.13 9.91
CA LYS A 452 22.95 -14.92 10.74
C LYS A 452 24.25 -15.31 10.02
N SER A 453 24.25 -16.43 9.30
CA SER A 453 25.42 -16.87 8.54
C SER A 453 25.70 -15.94 7.36
N GLY A 454 24.68 -15.52 6.62
CA GLY A 454 24.82 -14.55 5.53
C GLY A 454 25.33 -13.19 6.01
N VAL A 455 24.80 -12.68 7.13
CA VAL A 455 25.25 -11.45 7.77
C VAL A 455 26.71 -11.56 8.19
N ALA A 456 27.14 -12.68 8.78
CA ALA A 456 28.53 -12.91 9.14
C ALA A 456 29.46 -12.88 7.91
N ILE A 457 29.06 -13.49 6.79
CA ILE A 457 29.86 -13.47 5.55
C ILE A 457 29.96 -12.04 4.97
N ILE A 458 28.86 -11.28 4.95
CA ILE A 458 28.89 -9.88 4.52
C ILE A 458 29.77 -9.06 5.46
N ALA A 459 29.66 -9.25 6.78
CA ALA A 459 30.46 -8.54 7.76
C ALA A 459 31.97 -8.81 7.55
N VAL A 460 32.35 -10.06 7.33
CA VAL A 460 33.73 -10.43 6.96
C VAL A 460 34.17 -9.71 5.68
N THR A 461 33.33 -9.67 4.65
CA THR A 461 33.62 -8.94 3.40
C THR A 461 33.89 -7.47 3.66
N VAL A 462 33.03 -6.81 4.45
CA VAL A 462 33.18 -5.39 4.81
C VAL A 462 34.43 -5.16 5.66
N LEU A 463 34.73 -6.03 6.63
CA LEU A 463 35.93 -5.93 7.46
C LEU A 463 37.21 -6.04 6.62
N ILE A 464 37.26 -6.99 5.69
CA ILE A 464 38.39 -7.13 4.75
C ILE A 464 38.55 -5.86 3.92
N MET A 465 37.45 -5.27 3.42
CA MET A 465 37.51 -4.01 2.66
C MET A 465 38.02 -2.85 3.53
N PHE A 466 37.52 -2.70 4.76
CA PHE A 466 37.97 -1.63 5.66
C PHE A 466 39.43 -1.79 6.09
N TYR A 467 39.89 -3.02 6.35
CA TYR A 467 41.30 -3.31 6.60
C TYR A 467 42.15 -2.97 5.37
N ALA A 468 41.73 -3.41 4.19
CA ALA A 468 42.42 -3.10 2.93
C ALA A 468 42.53 -1.58 2.68
N ALA A 469 41.58 -0.80 3.20
CA ALA A 469 41.57 0.67 3.12
C ALA A 469 42.41 1.36 4.22
N GLY A 470 43.04 0.60 5.12
CA GLY A 470 43.80 1.14 6.25
C GLY A 470 42.93 1.82 7.30
N LYS A 471 41.65 1.45 7.41
CA LYS A 471 40.69 2.07 8.34
C LYS A 471 40.54 1.33 9.67
N ILE A 472 41.06 0.11 9.76
CA ILE A 472 41.05 -0.74 10.95
C ILE A 472 42.43 -1.43 11.01
N VAL A 473 42.98 -1.54 12.22
CA VAL A 473 44.29 -2.16 12.50
C VAL A 473 44.15 -3.66 12.65
#